data_AF-A0A660ZY36-F1
#
_entry.id   AF-A0A660ZY36-F1
#
_cell.length_a   1.000
_cell.length_b   1.000
_cell.length_c   1.000
_cell.angle_alpha   90.00
_cell.angle_beta   90.00
_cell.angle_gamma   90.00
#
_symmetry.space_group_name_H-M   'P 1'
#
loop_
_entity.id
_entity.type
_entity.pdbx_description
1 polymer ?
#
loop_
_entity_poly.entity_id
_entity_poly.type
_entity_poly.pdbx_seq_one_letter_code
_entity_poly.pdbx_strand_id
1 'polypeptide(L)'
;MTPVTTSHPLVAIAGNPNVGKTSIFNRLTGLDLKVTNYPGVTVERHEGHLHLPDGSQVTVIDIPGTYSLSGRSAEEQIAIAAIAGLPPHHSPDLLVMTIDASQLSRNLYLLLQALELNVPTIVALTMTDTLAQRDQTLDLEHLRAALGIPVVEVVGHRGRGMDELRAQISQALTKPGQALPGWRWRPEDPALLEDIDQVSCHIPDSWAQGDQDRAWALGIWALLSLDEDDELIGIPDSLRAIARERREAAVEQGREIEQAVISGRYAWIDEHAAPALHSASEKKSRTERIDSVLLHPAFGFMFFLMAMIALFQALFSWADPAIGFVETVFAAISSGVAAVMPHSLFRDFLTDGVIAGVGAVLVLLPQILLLFFIIGLM
;
A
#
# COMPACT_ATOMS: atom_id res chain seq x y z
N MET A 1 35.92 3.53 33.54
CA MET A 1 35.18 2.48 32.81
C MET A 1 33.96 3.15 32.21
N THR A 2 34.07 3.59 30.97
CA THR A 2 32.97 4.14 30.16
C THR A 2 32.02 2.99 29.78
N PRO A 3 30.70 3.21 29.74
CA PRO A 3 29.78 2.19 29.29
C PRO A 3 30.02 1.97 27.79
N VAL A 4 30.25 0.71 27.42
CA VAL A 4 30.29 0.26 26.03
C VAL A 4 28.85 0.22 25.53
N THR A 5 28.41 1.24 24.77
CA THR A 5 27.19 1.15 23.97
C THR A 5 27.54 0.46 22.65
N THR A 6 27.51 -0.87 22.65
CA THR A 6 27.50 -1.70 21.44
C THR A 6 26.11 -1.68 20.83
N SER A 7 25.71 -0.56 20.23
CA SER A 7 24.59 -0.56 19.30
C SER A 7 25.17 -0.54 17.89
N HIS A 8 25.04 -1.66 17.19
CA HIS A 8 25.28 -1.71 15.75
C HIS A 8 24.40 -0.66 15.06
N PRO A 9 24.87 0.01 14.00
CA PRO A 9 24.03 0.93 13.25
C PRO A 9 22.75 0.25 12.78
N LEU A 10 21.63 0.97 12.82
CA LEU A 10 20.32 0.48 12.44
C LEU A 10 19.94 0.98 11.05
N VAL A 11 19.78 0.05 10.11
CA VAL A 11 19.23 0.30 8.78
C VAL A 11 17.80 -0.23 8.73
N ALA A 12 16.85 0.62 8.38
CA ALA A 12 15.48 0.22 8.15
C ALA A 12 15.20 0.08 6.65
N ILE A 13 14.51 -0.99 6.24
CA ILE A 13 13.99 -1.13 4.88
C ILE A 13 12.50 -0.83 4.91
N ALA A 14 12.07 0.16 4.13
CA ALA A 14 10.68 0.57 4.00
C ALA A 14 10.26 0.64 2.53
N GLY A 15 8.97 0.86 2.29
CA GLY A 15 8.38 0.92 0.96
C GLY A 15 6.96 0.37 0.94
N ASN A 16 6.30 0.52 -0.20
CA ASN A 16 4.93 0.04 -0.38
C ASN A 16 4.87 -1.50 -0.31
N PRO A 17 3.70 -2.10 -0.03
CA PRO A 17 3.50 -3.53 -0.22
C PRO A 17 3.89 -4.00 -1.63
N ASN A 18 4.49 -5.20 -1.72
CA ASN A 18 4.81 -5.88 -2.99
C ASN A 18 5.86 -5.20 -3.90
N VAL A 19 6.67 -4.26 -3.40
CA VAL A 19 7.74 -3.59 -4.18
C VAL A 19 9.09 -4.31 -4.12
N GLY A 20 9.15 -5.53 -3.57
CA GLY A 20 10.38 -6.31 -3.47
C GLY A 20 11.24 -6.08 -2.22
N LYS A 21 10.71 -5.40 -1.19
CA LYS A 21 11.39 -5.16 0.11
C LYS A 21 11.97 -6.44 0.71
N THR A 22 11.16 -7.50 0.84
CA THR A 22 11.57 -8.79 1.41
C THR A 22 12.68 -9.44 0.59
N SER A 23 12.70 -9.25 -0.74
CA SER A 23 13.78 -9.74 -1.59
C SER A 23 15.09 -8.99 -1.33
N ILE A 24 15.04 -7.67 -1.18
CA ILE A 24 16.21 -6.85 -0.83
C ILE A 24 16.70 -7.21 0.57
N PHE A 25 15.78 -7.30 1.55
CA PHE A 25 16.08 -7.69 2.93
C PHE A 25 16.85 -9.01 2.98
N ASN A 26 16.28 -10.08 2.40
CA ASN A 26 16.90 -11.41 2.39
C ASN A 26 18.27 -11.42 1.68
N ARG A 27 18.47 -10.57 0.66
CA ARG A 27 19.76 -10.45 -0.03
C ARG A 27 20.80 -9.68 0.79
N LEU A 28 20.39 -8.72 1.62
CA LEU A 28 21.27 -7.98 2.51
C LEU A 28 21.68 -8.82 3.73
N THR A 29 20.72 -9.51 4.36
CA THR A 29 20.93 -10.25 5.62
C THR A 29 21.32 -11.72 5.42
N GLY A 30 20.99 -12.32 4.27
CA GLY A 30 21.29 -13.73 3.99
C GLY A 30 20.44 -14.67 4.85
N LEU A 31 21.10 -15.53 5.63
CA LEU A 31 20.46 -16.52 6.51
C LEU A 31 20.34 -16.05 7.97
N ASP A 32 20.91 -14.90 8.31
CA ASP A 32 20.94 -14.38 9.68
C ASP A 32 19.69 -13.53 9.95
N LEU A 33 18.55 -14.21 10.07
CA LEU A 33 17.23 -13.62 10.19
C LEU A 33 16.54 -14.10 11.47
N LYS A 34 16.05 -13.14 12.25
CA LYS A 34 15.26 -13.32 13.45
C LYS A 34 13.88 -12.72 13.24
N VAL A 35 12.85 -13.55 13.38
CA VAL A 35 11.45 -13.10 13.38
C VAL A 35 11.00 -12.90 14.82
N THR A 36 10.46 -11.72 15.11
CA THR A 36 9.84 -11.37 16.39
C THR A 36 8.52 -10.66 16.12
N ASN A 37 7.79 -10.22 17.15
CA ASN A 37 6.65 -9.33 16.97
C ASN A 37 7.00 -7.92 17.45
N TYR A 38 6.40 -6.92 16.84
CA TYR A 38 6.45 -5.56 17.36
C TYR A 38 5.80 -5.50 18.76
N PRO A 39 6.31 -4.67 19.70
CA PRO A 39 5.77 -4.61 21.04
C PRO A 39 4.28 -4.25 21.07
N GLY A 40 3.45 -5.10 21.67
CA GLY A 40 2.02 -4.82 21.88
C GLY A 40 1.09 -5.10 20.69
N VAL A 41 1.60 -5.63 19.58
CA VAL A 41 0.83 -5.88 18.35
C VAL A 41 1.20 -7.22 17.71
N THR A 42 0.32 -7.77 16.86
CA THR A 42 0.50 -9.07 16.18
C THR A 42 1.33 -9.02 14.91
N VAL A 43 1.91 -7.88 14.59
CA VAL A 43 2.69 -7.67 13.35
C VAL A 43 4.11 -8.21 13.53
N GLU A 44 4.54 -9.02 12.58
CA GLU A 44 5.88 -9.60 12.53
C GLU A 44 6.95 -8.53 12.26
N ARG A 45 8.02 -8.59 13.02
CA ARG A 45 9.25 -7.81 12.89
C ARG A 45 10.38 -8.73 12.45
N HIS A 46 10.85 -8.52 11.23
CA HIS A 46 12.02 -9.21 10.69
C HIS A 46 13.26 -8.38 10.96
N GLU A 47 14.24 -8.97 11.64
CA GLU A 47 15.52 -8.36 11.94
C GLU A 47 16.64 -9.28 11.47
N GLY A 48 17.71 -8.73 10.90
CA GLY A 48 18.88 -9.50 10.51
C GLY A 48 20.13 -8.65 10.50
N HIS A 49 21.27 -9.25 10.17
CA HIS A 49 22.54 -8.54 10.19
C HIS A 49 23.17 -8.46 8.80
N LEU A 50 23.57 -7.25 8.41
CA LEU A 50 24.39 -6.99 7.25
C LEU A 50 25.85 -6.84 7.67
N HIS A 51 26.73 -7.56 6.99
CA HIS A 51 28.18 -7.40 7.14
C HIS A 51 28.68 -6.48 6.02
N LEU A 52 29.27 -5.36 6.40
CA LEU A 52 29.84 -4.39 5.46
C LEU A 52 31.25 -4.80 5.01
N PRO A 53 31.76 -4.27 3.87
CA PRO A 53 33.08 -4.62 3.35
C PRO A 53 34.24 -4.30 4.30
N ASP A 54 34.07 -3.34 5.20
CA ASP A 54 35.04 -2.94 6.23
C ASP A 54 35.03 -3.87 7.47
N GLY A 55 34.17 -4.90 7.47
CA GLY A 55 34.01 -5.86 8.56
C GLY A 55 33.07 -5.39 9.68
N SER A 56 32.49 -4.19 9.57
CA SER A 56 31.48 -3.74 10.52
C SER A 56 30.15 -4.47 10.31
N GLN A 57 29.39 -4.63 11.39
CA GLN A 57 28.09 -5.28 11.40
C GLN A 57 27.00 -4.23 11.64
N VAL A 58 25.94 -4.32 10.85
CA VAL A 58 24.79 -3.40 10.82
C VAL A 58 23.53 -4.20 11.09
N THR A 59 22.66 -3.72 11.97
CA THR A 59 21.34 -4.31 12.18
C THR A 59 20.40 -3.80 11.09
N VAL A 60 19.72 -4.72 10.41
CA VAL A 60 18.75 -4.40 9.37
C VAL A 60 17.36 -4.85 9.83
N ILE A 61 16.36 -3.98 9.74
CA ILE A 61 14.96 -4.32 10.01
C ILE A 61 14.11 -4.15 8.76
N ASP A 62 13.16 -5.05 8.53
CA ASP A 62 12.11 -4.88 7.50
C ASP A 62 10.88 -4.25 8.16
N ILE A 63 10.49 -3.08 7.68
CA ILE A 63 9.27 -2.42 8.13
C ILE A 63 8.08 -2.99 7.33
N PRO A 64 6.93 -3.24 7.99
CA PRO A 64 5.70 -3.63 7.30
C PRO A 64 5.41 -2.70 6.12
N GLY A 65 4.98 -3.27 5.00
CA GLY A 65 4.70 -2.46 3.80
C GLY A 65 3.57 -1.49 4.09
N THR A 66 3.78 -0.20 3.81
CA THR A 66 2.75 0.84 3.96
C THR A 66 2.71 1.73 2.73
N TYR A 67 1.56 2.33 2.42
CA TYR A 67 1.43 3.32 1.35
C TYR A 67 1.63 4.75 1.85
N SER A 68 1.50 4.99 3.15
CA SER A 68 1.70 6.29 3.77
C SER A 68 2.06 6.15 5.24
N LEU A 69 2.66 7.18 5.82
CA LEU A 69 2.91 7.26 7.26
C LEU A 69 1.69 7.72 8.05
N SER A 70 0.65 8.19 7.37
CA SER A 70 -0.63 8.54 7.97
C SER A 70 -1.47 7.27 8.09
N GLY A 71 -1.83 6.92 9.31
CA GLY A 71 -2.58 5.70 9.63
C GLY A 71 -3.31 5.89 10.95
N ARG A 72 -4.48 5.26 11.09
CA ARG A 72 -5.35 5.42 12.27
C ARG A 72 -5.40 4.16 13.13
N SER A 73 -4.84 3.05 12.66
CA SER A 73 -4.75 1.80 13.44
C SER A 73 -3.41 1.67 14.16
N ALA A 74 -3.39 0.88 15.24
CA ALA A 74 -2.15 0.56 15.96
C ALA A 74 -1.14 -0.21 15.08
N GLU A 75 -1.62 -0.99 14.11
CA GLU A 75 -0.78 -1.72 13.15
C GLU A 75 -0.08 -0.77 12.17
N GLU A 76 -0.80 0.23 11.64
CA GLU A 76 -0.23 1.25 10.75
C GLU A 76 0.74 2.20 11.48
N GLN A 77 0.51 2.43 12.79
CA GLN A 77 1.40 3.23 13.63
C GLN A 77 2.84 2.70 13.66
N ILE A 78 3.02 1.39 13.48
CA ILE A 78 4.34 0.74 13.49
C ILE A 78 5.26 1.37 12.44
N ALA A 79 4.74 1.67 11.24
CA ALA A 79 5.54 2.17 10.15
C ALA A 79 6.09 3.57 10.44
N ILE A 80 5.24 4.52 10.87
CA ILE A 80 5.68 5.87 11.28
C ILE A 80 6.61 5.78 12.49
N ALA A 81 6.30 4.95 13.49
CA ALA A 81 7.12 4.82 14.67
C ALA A 81 8.52 4.27 14.36
N ALA A 82 8.63 3.26 13.50
CA ALA A 82 9.90 2.69 13.08
C ALA A 82 10.69 3.59 12.11
N ILE A 83 10.03 4.29 11.17
CA ILE A 83 10.69 5.18 10.20
C ILE A 83 11.15 6.47 10.88
N ALA A 84 10.27 7.13 11.64
CA ALA A 84 10.62 8.36 12.32
C ALA A 84 11.45 8.08 13.59
N GLY A 85 11.38 6.88 14.18
CA GLY A 85 11.97 6.61 15.50
C GLY A 85 11.18 7.22 16.64
N LEU A 86 9.85 7.09 16.58
CA LEU A 86 8.98 7.47 17.71
C LEU A 86 9.00 6.35 18.76
N PRO A 87 8.91 6.68 20.06
CA PRO A 87 8.87 5.68 21.11
C PRO A 87 7.82 4.58 20.86
N PRO A 88 8.14 3.30 21.13
CA PRO A 88 9.36 2.79 21.78
C PRO A 88 10.54 2.55 20.82
N HIS A 89 10.45 2.97 19.56
CA HIS A 89 11.49 2.74 18.55
C HIS A 89 12.57 3.82 18.60
N HIS A 90 13.78 3.43 18.22
CA HIS A 90 14.88 4.37 17.96
C HIS A 90 14.87 4.79 16.50
N SER A 91 15.31 6.02 16.21
CA SER A 91 15.47 6.47 14.82
C SER A 91 16.49 5.59 14.10
N PRO A 92 16.22 5.17 12.85
CA PRO A 92 17.20 4.46 12.06
C PRO A 92 18.34 5.42 11.69
N ASP A 93 19.58 4.90 11.67
CA ASP A 93 20.74 5.64 11.17
C ASP A 93 20.64 5.87 9.65
N LEU A 94 19.89 5.00 8.96
CA LEU A 94 19.65 5.06 7.53
C LEU A 94 18.36 4.29 7.15
N LEU A 95 17.58 4.88 6.25
CA LEU A 95 16.42 4.29 5.62
C LEU A 95 16.76 3.86 4.18
N VAL A 96 16.48 2.61 3.84
CA VAL A 96 16.47 2.11 2.46
C VAL A 96 15.03 2.09 2.00
N MET A 97 14.63 3.10 1.23
CA MET A 97 13.30 3.19 0.65
C MET A 97 13.23 2.39 -0.64
N THR A 98 12.45 1.32 -0.66
CA THR A 98 12.25 0.49 -1.85
C THR A 98 11.10 1.05 -2.69
N ILE A 99 11.37 1.33 -3.96
CA ILE A 99 10.43 1.97 -4.88
C ILE A 99 10.24 1.09 -6.11
N ASP A 100 8.99 0.81 -6.47
CA ASP A 100 8.64 0.17 -7.75
C ASP A 100 8.62 1.23 -8.87
N ALA A 101 9.56 1.13 -9.82
CA ALA A 101 9.68 2.04 -10.95
C ALA A 101 8.41 2.08 -11.83
N SER A 102 7.65 0.99 -11.90
CA SER A 102 6.42 0.89 -12.69
C SER A 102 5.22 1.62 -12.07
N GLN A 103 5.34 2.05 -10.81
CA GLN A 103 4.33 2.77 -10.03
C GLN A 103 4.95 3.96 -9.29
N LEU A 104 5.76 4.75 -9.99
CA LEU A 104 6.65 5.75 -9.37
C LEU A 104 5.92 6.78 -8.50
N SER A 105 4.95 7.55 -9.01
CA SER A 105 4.27 8.62 -8.24
C SER A 105 3.68 8.10 -6.92
N ARG A 106 3.06 6.91 -6.94
CA ARG A 106 2.49 6.26 -5.75
C ARG A 106 3.53 5.89 -4.70
N ASN A 107 4.72 5.47 -5.12
CA ASN A 107 5.81 5.10 -4.21
C ASN A 107 6.55 6.34 -3.69
N LEU A 108 6.68 7.38 -4.53
CA LEU A 108 7.29 8.65 -4.15
C LEU A 108 6.49 9.37 -3.05
N TYR A 109 5.19 9.09 -2.90
CA TYR A 109 4.38 9.63 -1.81
C TYR A 109 4.93 9.25 -0.42
N LEU A 110 5.25 7.96 -0.21
CA LEU A 110 5.85 7.51 1.04
C LEU A 110 7.28 8.04 1.21
N LEU A 111 8.06 8.09 0.12
CA LEU A 111 9.41 8.64 0.15
C LEU A 111 9.39 10.11 0.59
N LEU A 112 8.51 10.93 0.03
CA LEU A 112 8.35 12.34 0.37
C LEU A 112 8.13 12.51 1.88
N GLN A 113 7.22 11.74 2.46
CA GLN A 113 6.94 11.79 3.90
C GLN A 113 8.17 11.42 4.74
N ALA A 114 8.97 10.43 4.32
CA ALA A 114 10.19 10.05 5.02
C ALA A 114 11.29 11.13 4.92
N LEU A 115 11.40 11.80 3.77
CA LEU A 115 12.35 12.90 3.56
C LEU A 115 11.96 14.16 4.34
N GLU A 116 10.66 14.46 4.45
CA GLU A 116 10.15 15.55 5.29
C GLU A 116 10.46 15.35 6.78
N LEU A 117 10.57 14.10 7.24
CA LEU A 117 10.98 13.74 8.60
C LEU A 117 12.50 13.82 8.84
N ASN A 118 13.28 14.22 7.82
CA ASN A 118 14.74 14.28 7.82
C ASN A 118 15.43 12.97 8.19
N VAL A 119 14.82 11.84 7.81
CA VAL A 119 15.45 10.53 7.95
C VAL A 119 16.49 10.36 6.83
N PRO A 120 17.77 10.07 7.13
CA PRO A 120 18.77 9.79 6.10
C PRO A 120 18.28 8.64 5.21
N THR A 121 18.16 8.87 3.91
CA THR A 121 17.46 7.93 3.01
C THR A 121 18.27 7.63 1.75
N ILE A 122 18.25 6.36 1.34
CA ILE A 122 18.69 5.88 0.02
C ILE A 122 17.50 5.20 -0.65
N VAL A 123 17.35 5.40 -1.95
CA VAL A 123 16.32 4.71 -2.74
C VAL A 123 16.89 3.45 -3.38
N ALA A 124 16.23 2.32 -3.17
CA ALA A 124 16.42 1.10 -3.92
C ALA A 124 15.30 0.99 -4.96
N LEU A 125 15.61 1.30 -6.22
CA LEU A 125 14.65 1.30 -7.31
C LEU A 125 14.53 -0.10 -7.92
N THR A 126 13.33 -0.68 -7.88
CA THR A 126 13.03 -2.03 -8.34
C THR A 126 12.13 -2.02 -9.57
N MET A 127 11.94 -3.21 -10.17
CA MET A 127 11.00 -3.43 -11.28
C MET A 127 11.25 -2.56 -12.52
N THR A 128 12.49 -2.14 -12.75
CA THR A 128 12.89 -1.38 -13.95
C THR A 128 12.77 -2.22 -15.23
N ASP A 129 12.81 -3.55 -15.11
CA ASP A 129 12.50 -4.49 -16.20
C ASP A 129 11.02 -4.49 -16.58
N THR A 130 10.10 -4.32 -15.62
CA THR A 130 8.67 -4.15 -15.88
C THR A 130 8.38 -2.83 -16.60
N LEU A 131 9.07 -1.76 -16.24
CA LEU A 131 8.97 -0.47 -16.92
C LEU A 131 9.34 -0.60 -18.40
N ALA A 132 10.44 -1.30 -18.70
CA ALA A 132 10.89 -1.54 -20.07
C ALA A 132 9.89 -2.36 -20.90
N GLN A 133 9.13 -3.29 -20.29
CA GLN A 133 8.06 -4.03 -20.97
C GLN A 133 6.87 -3.14 -21.38
N ARG A 134 6.71 -1.96 -20.77
CA ARG A 134 5.66 -0.98 -21.07
C ARG A 134 6.12 0.12 -22.03
N ASP A 135 7.27 -0.06 -22.70
CA ASP A 135 7.91 0.97 -23.55
C ASP A 135 8.13 2.30 -22.79
N GLN A 136 8.35 2.22 -21.48
CA GLN A 136 8.68 3.34 -20.61
C GLN A 136 10.14 3.24 -20.17
N THR A 137 10.80 4.37 -20.08
CA THR A 137 12.18 4.51 -19.61
C THR A 137 12.24 5.57 -18.51
N LEU A 138 13.08 5.35 -17.51
CA LEU A 138 13.27 6.27 -16.41
C LEU A 138 14.66 6.92 -16.53
N ASP A 139 14.70 8.25 -16.55
CA ASP A 139 15.94 9.01 -16.41
C ASP A 139 16.36 9.02 -14.93
N LEU A 140 17.23 8.08 -14.59
CA LEU A 140 17.77 7.94 -13.24
C LEU A 140 18.59 9.14 -12.81
N GLU A 141 19.33 9.77 -13.73
CA GLU A 141 20.19 10.90 -13.38
C GLU A 141 19.33 12.12 -13.06
N HIS A 142 18.26 12.34 -13.83
CA HIS A 142 17.26 13.35 -13.49
C HIS A 142 16.59 13.05 -12.14
N LEU A 143 16.15 11.81 -11.89
CA LEU A 143 15.52 11.44 -10.62
C LEU A 143 16.46 11.63 -9.43
N ARG A 144 17.74 11.27 -9.56
CA ARG A 144 18.77 11.48 -8.52
C ARG A 144 18.99 12.95 -8.24
N ALA A 145 19.12 13.76 -9.30
CA ALA A 145 19.30 15.20 -9.18
C ALA A 145 18.09 15.87 -8.53
N ALA A 146 16.88 15.45 -8.92
CA ALA A 146 15.64 15.97 -8.37
C ALA A 146 15.51 15.61 -6.89
N LEU A 147 15.65 14.33 -6.52
CA LEU A 147 15.50 13.86 -5.14
C LEU A 147 16.59 14.36 -4.18
N GLY A 148 17.80 14.62 -4.70
CA GLY A 148 18.95 15.03 -3.89
C GLY A 148 19.56 13.91 -3.03
N ILE A 149 19.13 12.65 -3.23
CA ILE A 149 19.58 11.47 -2.48
C ILE A 149 20.06 10.36 -3.43
N PRO A 150 20.89 9.40 -2.94
CA PRO A 150 21.30 8.26 -3.74
C PRO A 150 20.11 7.40 -4.17
N VAL A 151 20.06 7.08 -5.47
CA VAL A 151 19.13 6.12 -6.06
C VAL A 151 19.97 5.00 -6.67
N VAL A 152 19.67 3.75 -6.31
CA VAL A 152 20.36 2.55 -6.80
C VAL A 152 19.33 1.64 -7.46
N GLU A 153 19.55 1.26 -8.72
CA GLU A 153 18.72 0.25 -9.37
C GLU A 153 19.03 -1.14 -8.83
N VAL A 154 17.98 -1.86 -8.41
CA VAL A 154 18.10 -3.18 -7.82
C VAL A 154 17.13 -4.15 -8.49
N VAL A 155 17.66 -5.30 -8.93
CA VAL A 155 16.85 -6.42 -9.42
C VAL A 155 16.93 -7.54 -8.40
N GLY A 156 16.03 -7.52 -7.41
CA GLY A 156 16.11 -8.36 -6.20
C GLY A 156 16.27 -9.87 -6.46
N HIS A 157 15.56 -10.42 -7.46
CA HIS A 157 15.68 -11.85 -7.79
C HIS A 157 17.00 -12.20 -8.48
N ARG A 158 17.56 -11.28 -9.28
CA ARG A 158 18.82 -11.50 -10.03
C ARG A 158 20.07 -11.02 -9.28
N GLY A 159 19.92 -10.31 -8.17
CA GLY A 159 21.03 -9.80 -7.35
C GLY A 159 21.80 -8.62 -7.97
N ARG A 160 21.36 -8.08 -9.12
CA ARG A 160 21.97 -6.89 -9.74
C ARG A 160 21.72 -5.66 -8.87
N GLY A 161 22.74 -4.83 -8.67
CA GLY A 161 22.67 -3.59 -7.89
C GLY A 161 22.84 -3.76 -6.38
N MET A 162 22.87 -5.00 -5.87
CA MET A 162 23.01 -5.25 -4.43
C MET A 162 24.37 -4.81 -3.87
N ASP A 163 25.45 -5.01 -4.63
CA ASP A 163 26.80 -4.59 -4.19
C ASP A 163 26.94 -3.07 -4.17
N GLU A 164 26.33 -2.38 -5.14
CA GLU A 164 26.25 -0.91 -5.14
C GLU A 164 25.41 -0.40 -3.97
N LEU A 165 24.26 -1.02 -3.69
CA LEU A 165 23.43 -0.67 -2.54
C LEU A 165 24.20 -0.86 -1.22
N ARG A 166 24.94 -1.96 -1.05
CA ARG A 166 25.80 -2.17 0.13
C ARG A 166 26.89 -1.12 0.26
N ALA A 167 27.52 -0.73 -0.85
CA ALA A 167 28.52 0.34 -0.85
C ALA A 167 27.92 1.70 -0.46
N GLN A 168 26.74 2.03 -0.97
CA GLN A 168 26.03 3.27 -0.60
C GLN A 168 25.58 3.26 0.86
N ILE A 169 25.10 2.12 1.38
CA ILE A 169 24.79 1.96 2.80
C ILE A 169 26.04 2.20 3.66
N SER A 170 27.15 1.53 3.32
CA SER A 170 28.43 1.73 4.04
C SER A 170 28.88 3.19 4.01
N GLN A 171 28.80 3.84 2.86
CA GLN A 171 29.16 5.24 2.71
C GLN A 171 28.26 6.16 3.55
N ALA A 172 26.95 5.98 3.51
CA ALA A 172 26.02 6.79 4.28
C ALA A 172 26.23 6.62 5.80
N LEU A 173 26.50 5.40 6.25
CA LEU A 173 26.78 5.11 7.67
C LEU A 173 28.12 5.67 8.17
N THR A 174 29.05 6.09 7.29
CA THR A 174 30.29 6.78 7.73
C THR A 174 30.05 8.22 8.19
N LYS A 175 28.91 8.82 7.82
CA LYS A 175 28.47 10.15 8.27
C LYS A 175 27.05 10.08 8.82
N PRO A 176 26.84 9.35 9.93
CA PRO A 176 25.51 9.14 10.48
C PRO A 176 24.88 10.47 10.89
N GLY A 177 23.60 10.65 10.58
CA GLY A 177 22.83 11.84 10.95
C GLY A 177 22.96 13.07 10.02
N GLN A 178 23.75 13.01 8.95
CA GLN A 178 23.74 14.08 7.95
C GLN A 178 22.52 13.89 7.04
N ALA A 179 21.41 14.58 7.36
CA ALA A 179 20.24 14.61 6.49
C ALA A 179 20.67 15.11 5.11
N LEU A 180 20.45 14.26 4.10
CA LEU A 180 20.67 14.65 2.70
C LEU A 180 19.60 15.69 2.33
N PRO A 181 19.92 16.71 1.51
CA PRO A 181 18.94 17.68 1.05
C PRO A 181 17.91 16.95 0.19
N GLY A 182 16.81 16.55 0.83
CA GLY A 182 15.74 15.79 0.22
C GLY A 182 14.57 16.69 -0.18
N TRP A 183 13.67 16.09 -0.94
CA TRP A 183 12.35 16.61 -1.24
C TRP A 183 11.56 17.00 0.01
N ARG A 184 10.91 18.17 -0.06
CA ARG A 184 10.05 18.70 1.00
C ARG A 184 8.91 19.47 0.37
N TRP A 185 7.68 19.02 0.62
CA TRP A 185 6.51 19.73 0.16
C TRP A 185 6.07 20.76 1.21
N ARG A 186 5.59 21.91 0.72
CA ARG A 186 4.99 22.96 1.53
C ARG A 186 3.72 23.45 0.81
N PRO A 187 2.57 23.54 1.48
CA PRO A 187 1.36 24.05 0.88
C PRO A 187 1.47 25.54 0.60
N GLU A 188 0.81 25.99 -0.47
CA GLU A 188 0.71 27.40 -0.81
C GLU A 188 -0.43 28.11 -0.05
N ASP A 189 -1.43 27.34 0.43
CA ASP A 189 -2.58 27.86 1.16
C ASP A 189 -2.16 28.36 2.57
N PRO A 190 -2.30 29.67 2.85
CA PRO A 190 -1.97 30.24 4.16
C PRO A 190 -2.77 29.64 5.32
N ALA A 191 -4.02 29.24 5.10
CA ALA A 191 -4.86 28.67 6.16
C ALA A 191 -4.34 27.29 6.57
N LEU A 192 -3.95 26.47 5.59
CA LEU A 192 -3.36 25.16 5.84
C LEU A 192 -1.97 25.29 6.48
N LEU A 193 -1.16 26.27 6.07
CA LEU A 193 0.12 26.57 6.74
C LEU A 193 -0.08 26.89 8.22
N GLU A 194 -1.05 27.75 8.55
CA GLU A 194 -1.36 28.10 9.93
C GLU A 194 -1.85 26.90 10.75
N ASP A 195 -2.71 26.05 10.18
CA ASP A 195 -3.16 24.81 10.82
C ASP A 195 -1.97 23.91 11.19
N ILE A 196 -1.05 23.68 10.25
CA ILE A 196 0.12 22.82 10.47
C ILE A 196 1.08 23.44 11.48
N ASP A 197 1.34 24.75 11.38
CA ASP A 197 2.24 25.45 12.30
C ASP A 197 1.75 25.34 13.75
N GLN A 198 0.45 25.55 14.00
CA GLN A 198 -0.13 25.45 15.34
C GLN A 198 -0.02 24.04 15.93
N VAL A 199 -0.26 23.00 15.12
CA VAL A 199 -0.09 21.60 15.57
C VAL A 199 1.39 21.26 15.77
N SER A 200 2.27 21.74 14.90
CA SER A 200 3.71 21.47 14.98
C SER A 200 4.35 21.99 16.27
N CYS A 201 3.83 23.08 16.83
CA CYS A 201 4.28 23.64 18.12
C CYS A 201 3.99 22.75 19.33
N HIS A 202 3.09 21.78 19.18
CA HIS A 202 2.70 20.83 20.22
C HIS A 202 3.37 19.46 20.06
N ILE A 203 4.23 19.30 19.05
CA ILE A 203 5.02 18.09 18.86
C ILE A 203 6.06 18.00 19.99
N PRO A 204 6.18 16.84 20.67
CA PRO A 204 7.20 16.67 21.71
C PRO A 204 8.61 16.92 21.19
N ASP A 205 9.42 17.63 21.97
CA ASP A 205 10.84 17.90 21.63
C ASP A 205 11.62 16.61 21.37
N SER A 206 11.29 15.52 22.08
CA SER A 206 11.91 14.20 21.87
C SER A 206 11.62 13.60 20.49
N TRP A 207 10.47 13.95 19.89
CA TRP A 207 10.10 13.50 18.56
C TRP A 207 10.67 14.43 17.49
N ALA A 208 10.63 15.74 17.73
CA ALA A 208 11.18 16.77 16.84
C ALA A 208 12.71 16.72 16.77
N GLN A 209 13.39 16.25 17.82
CA GLN A 209 14.86 16.17 17.89
C GLN A 209 15.55 17.52 17.63
N GLY A 210 14.90 18.63 18.00
CA GLY A 210 15.40 19.98 17.77
C GLY A 210 15.30 20.47 16.32
N ASP A 211 14.66 19.70 15.43
CA ASP A 211 14.48 20.03 14.02
C ASP A 211 13.05 20.51 13.75
N GLN A 212 12.93 21.76 13.30
CA GLN A 212 11.64 22.40 13.02
C GLN A 212 10.92 21.80 11.81
N ASP A 213 11.66 21.41 10.77
CA ASP A 213 11.07 20.79 9.58
C ASP A 213 10.47 19.43 9.94
N ARG A 214 11.18 18.68 10.80
CA ARG A 214 10.72 17.41 11.32
C ARG A 214 9.48 17.57 12.21
N ALA A 215 9.46 18.56 13.11
CA ALA A 215 8.28 18.88 13.90
C ALA A 215 7.09 19.23 12.99
N TRP A 216 7.34 19.97 11.93
CA TRP A 216 6.32 20.36 10.97
C TRP A 216 5.75 19.17 10.19
N ALA A 217 6.60 18.25 9.73
CA ALA A 217 6.19 17.00 9.10
C ALA A 217 5.34 16.11 10.04
N LEU A 218 5.72 16.04 11.32
CA LEU A 218 4.93 15.36 12.35
C LEU A 218 3.61 16.10 12.65
N GLY A 219 3.57 17.42 12.50
CA GLY A 219 2.35 18.22 12.57
C GLY A 219 1.34 17.84 11.48
N ILE A 220 1.81 17.68 10.22
CA ILE A 220 0.97 17.13 9.14
C ILE A 220 0.49 15.73 9.51
N TRP A 221 1.40 14.85 9.94
CA TRP A 221 1.04 13.49 10.33
C TRP A 221 -0.08 13.49 11.38
N ALA A 222 0.02 14.37 12.40
CA ALA A 222 -0.98 14.49 13.45
C ALA A 222 -2.35 14.95 12.90
N LEU A 223 -2.37 15.94 12.00
CA LEU A 223 -3.61 16.42 11.35
C LEU A 223 -4.29 15.34 10.48
N LEU A 224 -3.55 14.40 9.93
CA LEU A 224 -4.10 13.33 9.09
C LEU A 224 -4.50 12.08 9.89
N SER A 225 -3.79 11.82 10.99
CA SER A 225 -3.84 10.53 11.70
C SER A 225 -4.60 10.58 13.02
N LEU A 226 -4.64 11.73 13.70
CA LEU A 226 -5.33 11.87 14.99
C LEU A 226 -6.81 12.18 14.75
N ASP A 227 -7.67 11.25 15.15
CA ASP A 227 -9.12 11.33 15.00
C ASP A 227 -9.83 10.91 16.29
N GLU A 228 -11.16 11.01 16.36
CA GLU A 228 -11.90 10.51 17.53
C GLU A 228 -11.77 8.99 17.69
N ASP A 229 -11.85 8.28 16.58
CA ASP A 229 -11.89 6.81 16.52
C ASP A 229 -10.53 6.17 16.17
N ASP A 230 -9.42 6.90 16.30
CA ASP A 230 -8.09 6.32 16.07
C ASP A 230 -7.67 5.38 17.21
N GLU A 231 -6.87 4.37 16.87
CA GLU A 231 -6.34 3.36 17.78
C GLU A 231 -4.89 3.64 18.17
N LEU A 232 -4.39 4.87 17.95
CA LEU A 232 -2.98 5.20 18.12
C LEU A 232 -2.60 5.27 19.60
N ILE A 233 -1.45 4.70 19.94
CA ILE A 233 -1.02 4.53 21.34
C ILE A 233 0.16 5.47 21.63
N GLY A 234 0.22 6.01 22.86
CA GLY A 234 1.37 6.81 23.32
C GLY A 234 1.45 8.22 22.74
N ILE A 235 0.35 8.73 22.19
CA ILE A 235 0.25 10.11 21.68
C ILE A 235 -0.16 11.05 22.83
N PRO A 236 0.53 12.18 23.04
CA PRO A 236 0.15 13.14 24.08
C PRO A 236 -1.25 13.72 23.90
N ASP A 237 -2.01 13.85 24.99
CA ASP A 237 -3.37 14.41 24.97
C ASP A 237 -3.40 15.85 24.44
N SER A 238 -2.36 16.64 24.72
CA SER A 238 -2.24 18.02 24.20
C SER A 238 -2.14 18.05 22.67
N LEU A 239 -1.41 17.10 22.08
CA LEU A 239 -1.27 16.99 20.63
C LEU A 239 -2.59 16.51 19.98
N ARG A 240 -3.28 15.56 20.63
CA ARG A 240 -4.61 15.11 20.19
C ARG A 240 -5.62 16.26 20.21
N ALA A 241 -5.65 17.03 21.29
CA ALA A 241 -6.57 18.15 21.45
C ALA A 241 -6.39 19.20 20.35
N ILE A 242 -5.16 19.68 20.12
CA ILE A 242 -4.91 20.71 19.09
C ILE A 242 -5.17 20.20 17.68
N ALA A 243 -4.80 18.96 17.36
CA ALA A 243 -5.03 18.40 16.03
C ALA A 243 -6.54 18.30 15.72
N ARG A 244 -7.34 17.88 16.70
CA ARG A 244 -8.81 17.83 16.58
C ARG A 244 -9.41 19.22 16.45
N GLU A 245 -9.01 20.16 17.31
CA GLU A 245 -9.47 21.56 17.25
C GLU A 245 -9.24 22.17 15.87
N ARG A 246 -8.05 21.99 15.28
CA ARG A 246 -7.74 22.52 13.94
C ARG A 246 -8.55 21.84 12.84
N ARG A 247 -8.76 20.53 12.92
CA ARG A 247 -9.61 19.80 11.95
C ARG A 247 -11.06 20.26 12.02
N GLU A 248 -11.63 20.37 13.22
CA GLU A 248 -13.00 20.85 13.42
C GLU A 248 -13.18 22.28 12.90
N ALA A 249 -12.26 23.18 13.26
CA ALA A 249 -12.28 24.57 12.77
C ALA A 249 -12.17 24.66 11.23
N ALA A 250 -11.41 23.77 10.59
CA ALA A 250 -11.34 23.71 9.14
C ALA A 250 -12.65 23.23 8.51
N VAL A 251 -13.28 22.20 9.08
CA VAL A 251 -14.58 21.69 8.61
C VAL A 251 -15.68 22.75 8.75
N GLU A 252 -15.72 23.50 9.84
CA GLU A 252 -16.66 24.62 10.02
C GLU A 252 -16.50 25.72 8.96
N GLN A 253 -15.28 25.88 8.45
CA GLN A 253 -14.94 26.82 7.38
C GLN A 253 -15.12 26.22 5.97
N GLY A 254 -15.59 24.97 5.87
CA GLY A 254 -15.77 24.26 4.60
C GLY A 254 -14.46 23.83 3.94
N ARG A 255 -13.37 23.67 4.72
CA ARG A 255 -12.05 23.21 4.26
C ARG A 255 -11.82 21.75 4.63
N GLU A 256 -11.28 20.99 3.69
CA GLU A 256 -10.88 19.59 3.91
C GLU A 256 -9.36 19.46 3.97
N ILE A 257 -8.79 19.54 5.19
CA ILE A 257 -7.33 19.49 5.42
C ILE A 257 -6.71 18.22 4.78
N GLU A 258 -7.34 17.07 5.00
CA GLU A 258 -6.83 15.78 4.51
C GLU A 258 -6.73 15.76 2.98
N GLN A 259 -7.80 16.17 2.29
CA GLN A 259 -7.79 16.27 0.83
C GLN A 259 -6.75 17.28 0.34
N ALA A 260 -6.65 18.45 0.97
CA ALA A 260 -5.70 19.50 0.59
C ALA A 260 -4.24 19.03 0.69
N VAL A 261 -3.89 18.32 1.77
CA VAL A 261 -2.55 17.76 1.96
C VAL A 261 -2.25 16.64 0.95
N ILE A 262 -3.18 15.69 0.81
CA ILE A 262 -2.97 14.54 -0.09
C ILE A 262 -2.83 15.01 -1.54
N SER A 263 -3.76 15.84 -2.01
CA SER A 263 -3.75 16.37 -3.38
C SER A 263 -2.54 17.28 -3.63
N GLY A 264 -2.18 18.14 -2.67
CA GLY A 264 -1.01 19.00 -2.76
C GLY A 264 0.29 18.21 -2.90
N ARG A 265 0.48 17.15 -2.10
CA ARG A 265 1.64 16.27 -2.20
C ARG A 265 1.70 15.53 -3.54
N TYR A 266 0.57 14.98 -4.02
CA TYR A 266 0.54 14.32 -5.32
C TYR A 266 0.84 15.28 -6.48
N ALA A 267 0.24 16.47 -6.48
CA ALA A 267 0.51 17.49 -7.49
C ALA A 267 2.00 17.86 -7.52
N TRP A 268 2.60 18.02 -6.34
CA TRP A 268 4.02 18.31 -6.20
C TRP A 268 4.92 17.18 -6.67
N ILE A 269 4.60 15.93 -6.32
CA ILE A 269 5.33 14.74 -6.80
C ILE A 269 5.24 14.66 -8.32
N ASP A 270 4.06 14.84 -8.91
CA ASP A 270 3.89 14.76 -10.35
C ASP A 270 4.66 15.88 -11.07
N GLU A 271 4.67 17.09 -10.51
CA GLU A 271 5.48 18.20 -11.05
C GLU A 271 6.99 17.89 -11.05
N HIS A 272 7.51 17.29 -9.97
CA HIS A 272 8.94 17.07 -9.78
C HIS A 272 9.43 15.72 -10.33
N ALA A 273 8.58 14.70 -10.41
CA ALA A 273 8.91 13.35 -10.85
C ALA A 273 8.59 13.10 -12.33
N ALA A 274 7.55 13.75 -12.88
CA ALA A 274 7.15 13.52 -14.28
C ALA A 274 8.28 13.72 -15.29
N PRO A 275 9.19 14.70 -15.15
CA PRO A 275 10.28 14.88 -16.11
C PRO A 275 11.25 13.68 -16.17
N ALA A 276 11.35 12.87 -15.10
CA ALA A 276 12.18 11.66 -15.09
C ALA A 276 11.54 10.49 -15.85
N LEU A 277 10.22 10.49 -16.04
CA LEU A 277 9.51 9.42 -16.73
C LEU A 277 9.36 9.75 -18.22
N HIS A 278 10.01 8.96 -19.07
CA HIS A 278 9.87 9.06 -20.51
C HIS A 278 9.05 7.88 -21.03
N SER A 279 7.96 8.17 -21.72
CA SER A 279 7.25 7.17 -22.51
C SER A 279 7.81 7.19 -23.93
N ALA A 280 8.35 6.07 -24.41
CA ALA A 280 8.89 5.96 -25.76
C ALA A 280 7.79 6.00 -26.84
N SER A 281 6.51 5.96 -26.44
CA SER A 281 5.36 5.98 -27.34
C SER A 281 4.34 7.04 -26.93
N GLU A 282 4.30 8.16 -27.67
CA GLU A 282 3.13 9.06 -27.73
C GLU A 282 1.90 8.41 -28.39
N LYS A 283 2.02 7.20 -28.93
CA LYS A 283 0.87 6.52 -29.54
C LYS A 283 0.04 5.94 -28.41
N LYS A 284 -1.02 6.66 -28.03
CA LYS A 284 -2.12 6.14 -27.20
C LYS A 284 -2.40 4.70 -27.61
N SER A 285 -2.11 3.78 -26.71
CA SER A 285 -2.37 2.35 -26.91
C SER A 285 -3.83 2.18 -27.32
N ARG A 286 -4.14 1.20 -28.19
CA ARG A 286 -5.55 0.91 -28.54
C ARG A 286 -6.39 0.66 -27.29
N THR A 287 -5.77 0.10 -26.25
CA THR A 287 -6.35 -0.09 -24.91
C THR A 287 -6.71 1.24 -24.27
N GLU A 288 -5.82 2.22 -24.27
CA GLU A 288 -6.01 3.52 -23.64
C GLU A 288 -7.13 4.35 -24.30
N ARG A 289 -7.35 4.17 -25.61
CA ARG A 289 -8.51 4.76 -26.30
C ARG A 289 -9.83 4.10 -25.88
N ILE A 290 -9.83 2.78 -25.72
CA ILE A 290 -10.99 2.04 -25.25
C ILE A 290 -11.30 2.43 -23.80
N ASP A 291 -10.28 2.46 -22.95
CA ASP A 291 -10.40 2.85 -21.54
C ASP A 291 -10.92 4.28 -21.39
N SER A 292 -10.46 5.22 -22.23
CA SER A 292 -10.97 6.60 -22.19
C SER A 292 -12.47 6.71 -22.49
N VAL A 293 -13.02 5.78 -23.28
CA VAL A 293 -14.46 5.72 -23.59
C VAL A 293 -15.21 4.95 -22.49
N LEU A 294 -14.63 3.86 -21.98
CA LEU A 294 -15.22 3.03 -20.92
C LEU A 294 -15.21 3.72 -19.54
N LEU A 295 -14.25 4.60 -19.27
CA LEU A 295 -14.10 5.31 -17.99
C LEU A 295 -14.71 6.72 -18.01
N HIS A 296 -15.31 7.14 -19.12
CA HIS A 296 -15.93 8.45 -19.20
C HIS A 296 -17.17 8.51 -18.27
N PRO A 297 -17.39 9.59 -17.49
CA PRO A 297 -18.46 9.64 -16.48
C PRO A 297 -19.87 9.30 -16.98
N ALA A 298 -20.23 9.75 -18.20
CA ALA A 298 -21.53 9.44 -18.82
C ALA A 298 -21.53 8.14 -19.66
N PHE A 299 -20.58 7.99 -20.59
CA PHE A 299 -20.53 6.82 -21.48
C PHE A 299 -20.12 5.54 -20.75
N GLY A 300 -19.23 5.64 -19.77
CA GLY A 300 -18.80 4.54 -18.93
C GLY A 300 -19.95 3.94 -18.12
N PHE A 301 -20.81 4.78 -17.52
CA PHE A 301 -22.02 4.30 -16.85
C PHE A 301 -22.96 3.57 -17.83
N MET A 302 -23.13 4.09 -19.05
CA MET A 302 -23.94 3.44 -20.08
C MET A 302 -23.37 2.08 -20.52
N PHE A 303 -22.06 1.99 -20.75
CA PHE A 303 -21.39 0.73 -21.09
C PHE A 303 -21.45 -0.28 -19.94
N PHE A 304 -21.23 0.16 -18.71
CA PHE A 304 -21.37 -0.66 -17.52
C PHE A 304 -22.79 -1.22 -17.41
N LEU A 305 -23.83 -0.38 -17.56
CA LEU A 305 -25.22 -0.82 -17.53
C LEU A 305 -25.52 -1.84 -18.64
N MET A 306 -25.03 -1.59 -19.86
CA MET A 306 -25.20 -2.50 -20.98
C MET A 306 -24.52 -3.85 -20.75
N ALA A 307 -23.29 -3.84 -20.23
CA ALA A 307 -22.56 -5.05 -19.87
C ALA A 307 -23.27 -5.83 -18.75
N MET A 308 -23.79 -5.12 -17.74
CA MET A 308 -24.55 -5.73 -16.65
C MET A 308 -25.86 -6.35 -17.16
N ILE A 309 -26.59 -5.67 -18.05
CA ILE A 309 -27.80 -6.21 -18.70
C ILE A 309 -27.44 -7.44 -19.53
N ALA A 310 -26.37 -7.39 -20.32
CA ALA A 310 -25.92 -8.53 -21.11
C ALA A 310 -25.54 -9.72 -20.22
N LEU A 311 -24.86 -9.48 -19.10
CA LEU A 311 -24.53 -10.49 -18.10
C LEU A 311 -25.81 -11.16 -17.55
N PHE A 312 -26.78 -10.36 -17.08
CA PHE A 312 -28.04 -10.90 -16.56
C PHE A 312 -28.81 -11.68 -17.63
N GLN A 313 -28.91 -11.15 -18.85
CA GLN A 313 -29.58 -11.84 -19.97
C GLN A 313 -28.89 -13.16 -20.30
N ALA A 314 -27.56 -13.19 -20.35
CA ALA A 314 -26.81 -14.42 -20.57
C ALA A 314 -27.03 -15.43 -19.42
N LEU A 315 -27.02 -14.98 -18.17
CA LEU A 315 -27.24 -15.84 -17.01
C LEU A 315 -28.59 -16.56 -17.05
N PHE A 316 -29.68 -15.83 -17.32
CA PHE A 316 -31.00 -16.44 -17.39
C PHE A 316 -31.22 -17.23 -18.68
N SER A 317 -30.84 -16.66 -19.83
CA SER A 317 -31.10 -17.29 -21.13
C SER A 317 -30.27 -18.56 -21.37
N TRP A 318 -29.03 -18.62 -20.89
CA TRP A 318 -28.16 -19.76 -21.15
C TRP A 318 -28.25 -20.84 -20.06
N ALA A 319 -28.68 -20.48 -18.84
CA ALA A 319 -28.95 -21.46 -17.80
C ALA A 319 -30.30 -22.18 -18.02
N ASP A 320 -31.28 -21.55 -18.68
CA ASP A 320 -32.63 -22.07 -18.88
C ASP A 320 -32.69 -23.50 -19.47
N PRO A 321 -31.93 -23.85 -20.54
CA PRO A 321 -31.92 -25.22 -21.05
C PRO A 321 -31.37 -26.25 -20.05
N ALA A 322 -30.38 -25.86 -19.24
CA ALA A 322 -29.79 -26.72 -18.23
C ALA A 322 -30.72 -26.88 -17.01
N ILE A 323 -31.44 -25.82 -16.63
CA ILE A 323 -32.52 -25.85 -15.64
C ILE A 323 -33.59 -26.85 -16.08
N GLY A 324 -34.12 -26.70 -17.30
CA GLY A 324 -35.15 -27.59 -17.82
C GLY A 324 -34.71 -29.06 -17.90
N PHE A 325 -33.42 -29.31 -18.17
CA PHE A 325 -32.85 -30.66 -18.10
C PHE A 325 -32.90 -31.24 -16.68
N VAL A 326 -32.48 -30.47 -15.66
CA VAL A 326 -32.56 -30.90 -14.26
C VAL A 326 -34.01 -31.18 -13.86
N GLU A 327 -34.94 -30.28 -14.20
CA GLU A 327 -36.36 -30.46 -13.92
C GLU A 327 -36.91 -31.75 -14.55
N THR A 328 -36.57 -32.02 -15.82
CA THR A 328 -37.01 -33.23 -16.53
C THR A 328 -36.48 -34.49 -15.87
N VAL A 329 -35.20 -34.50 -15.45
CA VAL A 329 -34.58 -35.63 -14.75
C VAL A 329 -35.27 -35.89 -13.41
N PHE A 330 -35.49 -34.84 -12.60
CA PHE A 330 -36.14 -34.98 -11.30
C PHE A 330 -37.62 -35.38 -11.43
N ALA A 331 -38.32 -34.90 -12.45
CA ALA A 331 -39.68 -35.34 -12.77
C ALA A 331 -39.73 -36.82 -13.20
N ALA A 332 -38.76 -37.28 -13.99
CA ALA A 332 -38.65 -38.69 -14.38
C ALA A 332 -38.36 -39.59 -13.17
N ILE A 333 -37.49 -39.17 -12.25
CA ILE A 333 -37.21 -39.90 -11.01
C ILE A 333 -38.46 -39.95 -10.12
N SER A 334 -39.13 -38.82 -9.92
CA SER A 334 -40.36 -38.74 -9.12
C SER A 334 -41.47 -39.66 -9.67
N SER A 335 -41.71 -39.60 -10.99
CA SER A 335 -42.69 -40.47 -11.65
C SER A 335 -42.31 -41.95 -11.62
N GLY A 336 -41.02 -42.29 -11.73
CA GLY A 336 -40.52 -43.66 -11.58
C GLY A 336 -40.76 -44.22 -10.17
N VAL A 337 -40.48 -43.43 -9.13
CA VAL A 337 -40.78 -43.79 -7.73
C VAL A 337 -42.28 -43.99 -7.53
N ALA A 338 -43.09 -43.10 -8.10
CA ALA A 338 -44.54 -43.18 -8.06
C ALA A 338 -45.12 -44.41 -8.77
N ALA A 339 -44.47 -44.92 -9.82
CA ALA A 339 -44.93 -46.09 -10.56
C ALA A 339 -44.63 -47.41 -9.82
N VAL A 340 -43.54 -47.48 -9.05
CA VAL A 340 -43.11 -48.70 -8.36
C VAL A 340 -43.71 -48.79 -6.94
N MET A 341 -43.93 -47.66 -6.27
CA MET A 341 -44.44 -47.66 -4.89
C MET A 341 -45.97 -47.52 -4.81
N PRO A 342 -46.63 -48.32 -3.95
CA PRO A 342 -48.05 -48.13 -3.63
C PRO A 342 -48.31 -46.74 -3.03
N HIS A 343 -49.53 -46.24 -3.22
CA HIS A 343 -49.97 -44.99 -2.59
C HIS A 343 -49.85 -45.09 -1.06
N SER A 344 -48.98 -44.28 -0.48
CA SER A 344 -48.70 -44.25 0.95
C SER A 344 -48.08 -42.90 1.33
N LEU A 345 -48.22 -42.49 2.60
CA LEU A 345 -47.62 -41.26 3.11
C LEU A 345 -46.10 -41.19 2.89
N PHE A 346 -45.42 -42.35 2.90
CA PHE A 346 -43.98 -42.43 2.65
C PHE A 346 -43.62 -42.13 1.19
N ARG A 347 -44.44 -42.57 0.24
CA ARG A 347 -44.27 -42.23 -1.18
C ARG A 347 -44.41 -40.73 -1.39
N ASP A 348 -45.46 -40.12 -0.84
CA ASP A 348 -45.73 -38.69 -1.02
C ASP A 348 -44.62 -37.84 -0.37
N PHE A 349 -44.12 -38.24 0.81
CA PHE A 349 -42.96 -37.61 1.44
C PHE A 349 -41.70 -37.68 0.55
N LEU A 350 -41.48 -38.81 -0.13
CA LEU A 350 -40.30 -39.00 -0.97
C LEU A 350 -40.41 -38.24 -2.29
N THR A 351 -41.55 -38.27 -2.97
CA THR A 351 -41.75 -37.58 -4.25
C THR A 351 -41.89 -36.08 -4.08
N ASP A 352 -42.75 -35.64 -3.16
CA ASP A 352 -43.16 -34.24 -3.06
C ASP A 352 -42.37 -33.49 -1.98
N GLY A 353 -41.78 -34.21 -1.02
CA GLY A 353 -40.88 -33.64 -0.02
C GLY A 353 -39.43 -33.67 -0.50
N VAL A 354 -38.83 -34.86 -0.56
CA VAL A 354 -37.39 -35.01 -0.77
C VAL A 354 -36.99 -34.73 -2.22
N ILE A 355 -37.60 -35.40 -3.19
CA ILE A 355 -37.20 -35.30 -4.61
C ILE A 355 -37.52 -33.90 -5.15
N ALA A 356 -38.72 -33.39 -4.90
CA ALA A 356 -39.07 -32.03 -5.29
C ALA A 356 -38.21 -30.96 -4.58
N GLY A 357 -37.97 -31.12 -3.27
CA GLY A 357 -37.15 -30.19 -2.50
C GLY A 357 -35.69 -30.14 -2.97
N VAL A 358 -35.07 -31.31 -3.20
CA VAL A 358 -33.71 -31.39 -3.74
C VAL A 358 -33.65 -30.89 -5.18
N GLY A 359 -34.66 -31.19 -5.99
CA GLY A 359 -34.80 -30.68 -7.35
C GLY A 359 -34.84 -29.15 -7.40
N ALA A 360 -35.63 -28.52 -6.52
CA ALA A 360 -35.74 -27.06 -6.44
C ALA A 360 -34.39 -26.38 -6.11
N VAL A 361 -33.57 -26.98 -5.25
CA VAL A 361 -32.23 -26.46 -4.94
C VAL A 361 -31.28 -26.67 -6.12
N LEU A 362 -31.31 -27.84 -6.76
CA LEU A 362 -30.40 -28.18 -7.86
C LEU A 362 -30.70 -27.43 -9.15
N VAL A 363 -31.93 -26.94 -9.33
CA VAL A 363 -32.28 -26.02 -10.44
C VAL A 363 -31.46 -24.73 -10.39
N LEU A 364 -31.00 -24.29 -9.22
CA LEU A 364 -30.14 -23.10 -9.12
C LEU A 364 -28.68 -23.36 -9.52
N LEU A 365 -28.24 -24.62 -9.52
CA LEU A 365 -26.84 -24.99 -9.72
C LEU A 365 -26.30 -24.61 -11.11
N PRO A 366 -27.00 -24.84 -12.24
CA PRO A 366 -26.55 -24.37 -13.55
C PRO A 366 -26.30 -22.86 -13.60
N GLN A 367 -27.18 -22.07 -12.97
CA GLN A 367 -27.06 -20.62 -12.95
C GLN A 367 -25.86 -20.15 -12.13
N ILE A 368 -25.62 -20.78 -10.96
CA ILE A 368 -24.45 -20.52 -10.12
C ILE A 368 -23.15 -20.87 -10.86
N LEU A 369 -23.09 -22.04 -11.49
CA LEU A 369 -21.91 -22.47 -12.24
C LEU A 369 -21.61 -21.53 -13.41
N LEU A 370 -22.65 -21.09 -14.14
CA LEU A 370 -22.50 -20.15 -15.24
C LEU A 370 -22.03 -18.78 -14.74
N LEU A 371 -22.54 -18.30 -13.61
CA LEU A 371 -22.07 -17.07 -12.96
C LEU A 371 -20.58 -17.14 -12.63
N PHE A 372 -20.13 -18.20 -11.96
CA PHE A 372 -18.72 -18.38 -11.65
C PHE A 372 -17.86 -18.54 -12.90
N PHE A 373 -18.36 -19.19 -13.96
CA PHE A 373 -17.67 -19.30 -15.23
C PHE A 373 -17.46 -17.93 -15.89
N ILE A 374 -18.49 -17.08 -15.91
CA ILE A 374 -18.37 -15.73 -16.49
C ILE A 374 -17.44 -14.86 -15.65
N ILE A 375 -17.56 -14.89 -14.32
CA ILE A 375 -16.66 -14.14 -13.43
C ILE A 375 -15.22 -14.60 -13.59
N GLY A 376 -14.97 -15.91 -13.75
CA GLY A 376 -13.62 -16.43 -13.95
C GLY A 376 -13.01 -16.12 -15.32
N LEU A 377 -13.82 -15.68 -16.29
CA LEU A 377 -13.36 -15.25 -17.62
C LEU A 377 -13.04 -13.75 -17.65
N MET A 378 -13.70 -12.96 -16.81
CA MET A 378 -13.42 -11.53 -16.62
C MET A 378 -12.20 -11.34 -15.74
#